data_AF-A0AA96QU61-F1
#
_entry.id   AF-A0AA96QU61-F1
#
_cell.length_a   1.000
_cell.length_b   1.000
_cell.length_c   1.000
_cell.angle_alpha   90.00
_cell.angle_beta   90.00
_cell.angle_gamma   90.00
#
_symmetry.space_group_name_H-M   'P 1'
#
loop_
_entity.id
_entity.type
_entity.pdbx_description
1 polymer ?
#
loop_
_entity_poly.entity_id
_entity_poly.type
_entity_poly.pdbx_seq_one_letter_code
_entity_poly.pdbx_strand_id
1 'polypeptide(L)'
;MADDHLARLLFDGPVGSGRYTPTAGARVRLTGRDEVLDAIVHLHEVHHCALNDGTAWGVLLHALARVPGRPLGDFLDVARKTHETFATYSSTKTVEAHYGPSHGVLDAYPAYAPLHDGMTALLAGVQGANRKLTVVTALARVCMQSPVLEFAVDRGVDAISLADVRAVDLPDRRWARLLAGGPEMARRVAETADDATASTFGRALLDADIGGEGLNVTSAAEHDEHWRTWEIAAYDAVRHELPGTAVLDYAGHREGAAAVTALVPGLRLRGVALDEPALDDHELRAAIIQQMAHDLQEREHIPSRVVSLPVDRLVAAVAATTVINGVPHLFVDVRQSAALADEYDWTGPPPGDGPVVVVRLVDTDGAVLHRVVNTIAELHEVADEWGYRGPVVCCVTTSCLADARWRDAWLPELPGVNAVLVDVEAERFLPGWRAGGTLVRATRLSLDDPARAAVVVLVLRLEGNRHPWFAVGDRITTTLLLDQIRASLGAAFTESALPDAEVEEARAAALHLLHTESYVGFTGLEERG
;
A
#
# COMPACT_ATOMS: atom_id res chain seq x y z
N MET A 1 -22.77 -1.48 8.77
CA MET A 1 -22.23 -2.78 8.30
C MET A 1 -21.65 -3.45 9.53
N ALA A 2 -22.08 -4.68 9.86
CA ALA A 2 -21.59 -5.39 11.03
C ALA A 2 -20.12 -5.81 10.81
N ASP A 3 -19.29 -5.70 11.86
CA ASP A 3 -17.83 -5.82 11.83
C ASP A 3 -17.30 -6.97 10.99
N ASP A 4 -16.67 -6.61 9.88
CA ASP A 4 -15.89 -7.45 8.95
C ASP A 4 -14.50 -7.82 9.51
N HIS A 5 -14.35 -7.82 10.84
CA HIS A 5 -13.11 -8.12 11.56
C HIS A 5 -12.57 -9.53 11.28
N LEU A 6 -13.42 -10.45 10.78
CA LEU A 6 -13.02 -11.80 10.38
C LEU A 6 -12.43 -11.88 8.96
N ALA A 7 -12.69 -10.90 8.10
CA ALA A 7 -12.21 -10.86 6.72
C ALA A 7 -10.92 -10.04 6.54
N ARG A 8 -10.08 -9.98 7.56
CA ARG A 8 -8.81 -9.26 7.54
C ARG A 8 -7.65 -10.19 7.86
N LEU A 9 -6.53 -10.01 7.16
CA LEU A 9 -5.23 -10.51 7.59
C LEU A 9 -4.59 -9.39 8.41
N LEU A 10 -4.01 -9.77 9.55
CA LEU A 10 -3.54 -8.82 10.54
C LEU A 10 -2.10 -9.18 10.88
N PHE A 11 -1.28 -8.16 11.05
CA PHE A 11 0.01 -8.25 11.70
C PHE A 11 0.03 -7.27 12.88
N ASP A 12 -0.43 -7.71 14.05
CA ASP A 12 -0.66 -6.81 15.20
C ASP A 12 0.33 -7.04 16.34
N GLY A 13 0.80 -5.95 16.93
CA GLY A 13 1.79 -5.96 18.00
C GLY A 13 2.12 -4.58 18.58
N PRO A 14 2.97 -4.52 19.62
CA PRO A 14 3.20 -3.31 20.41
C PRO A 14 4.06 -2.26 19.70
N VAL A 15 4.76 -2.61 18.60
CA VAL A 15 5.69 -1.71 17.89
C VAL A 15 5.11 -1.16 16.58
N GLY A 16 4.06 -1.81 16.08
CA GLY A 16 3.39 -1.43 14.84
C GLY A 16 2.34 -2.48 14.48
N SER A 17 1.38 -2.09 13.67
CA SER A 17 0.31 -2.96 13.22
C SER A 17 0.05 -2.81 11.73
N GLY A 18 -0.12 -3.92 11.01
CA GLY A 18 -0.54 -3.98 9.62
C GLY A 18 -1.89 -4.68 9.49
N ARG A 19 -2.63 -4.31 8.45
CA ARG A 19 -3.80 -5.06 8.00
C ARG A 19 -3.92 -5.03 6.48
N TYR A 20 -4.37 -6.15 5.92
CA TYR A 20 -4.71 -6.26 4.51
C TYR A 20 -6.18 -6.62 4.33
N THR A 21 -6.82 -5.95 3.37
CA THR A 21 -8.15 -6.31 2.87
C THR A 21 -8.19 -6.31 1.34
N PRO A 22 -8.92 -7.23 0.69
CA PRO A 22 -9.01 -7.25 -0.78
C PRO A 22 -9.73 -6.04 -1.42
N THR A 23 -10.40 -5.20 -0.62
CA THR A 23 -11.07 -3.97 -1.09
C THR A 23 -10.23 -2.72 -0.89
N ALA A 24 -9.56 -2.58 0.25
CA ALA A 24 -8.83 -1.37 0.61
C ALA A 24 -7.29 -1.50 0.49
N GLY A 25 -6.78 -2.69 0.16
CA GLY A 25 -5.33 -2.95 0.12
C GLY A 25 -4.72 -3.09 1.51
N ALA A 26 -3.44 -2.72 1.61
CA ALA A 26 -2.65 -2.73 2.82
C ALA A 26 -2.80 -1.41 3.60
N ARG A 27 -3.00 -1.50 4.90
CA ARG A 27 -2.95 -0.37 5.85
C ARG A 27 -1.96 -0.67 6.95
N VAL A 28 -1.04 0.26 7.20
CA VAL A 28 -0.01 0.11 8.24
C VAL A 28 -0.05 1.27 9.22
N ARG A 29 0.28 0.97 10.47
CA ARG A 29 0.50 1.94 11.54
C ARG A 29 1.83 1.61 12.19
N LEU A 30 2.83 2.43 11.93
CA LEU A 30 4.23 2.20 12.32
C LEU A 30 4.64 3.21 13.38
N THR A 31 5.48 2.87 14.36
CA THR A 31 5.79 3.79 15.47
C THR A 31 7.05 4.62 15.26
N GLY A 32 7.94 4.23 14.34
CA GLY A 32 9.19 4.93 14.06
C GLY A 32 10.28 4.69 15.08
N ARG A 33 10.00 3.87 16.08
CA ARG A 33 10.91 3.59 17.19
C ARG A 33 11.91 2.50 16.84
N ASP A 34 11.56 1.62 15.90
CA ASP A 34 12.40 0.53 15.43
C ASP A 34 12.21 0.36 13.92
N GLU A 35 13.16 0.87 13.14
CA GLU A 35 13.15 0.84 11.67
C GLU A 35 13.08 -0.59 11.12
N VAL A 36 13.66 -1.57 11.83
CA VAL A 36 13.68 -2.98 11.40
C VAL A 36 12.29 -3.59 11.58
N LEU A 37 11.65 -3.37 12.73
CA LEU A 37 10.30 -3.87 12.99
C LEU A 37 9.27 -3.18 12.10
N ASP A 38 9.36 -1.86 11.94
CA ASP A 38 8.49 -1.11 11.05
C ASP A 38 8.60 -1.64 9.60
N ALA A 39 9.80 -1.96 9.15
CA ALA A 39 10.02 -2.55 7.84
C ALA A 39 9.39 -3.94 7.68
N ILE A 40 9.40 -4.76 8.73
CA ILE A 40 8.75 -6.09 8.72
C ILE A 40 7.24 -5.93 8.60
N VAL A 41 6.63 -5.07 9.42
CA VAL A 41 5.18 -4.81 9.38
C VAL A 41 4.77 -4.34 7.98
N HIS A 42 5.50 -3.38 7.42
CA HIS A 42 5.24 -2.88 6.07
C HIS A 42 5.31 -4.00 5.01
N LEU A 43 6.43 -4.73 4.97
CA LEU A 43 6.65 -5.76 3.96
C LEU A 43 5.73 -6.96 4.14
N HIS A 44 5.28 -7.26 5.36
CA HIS A 44 4.29 -8.30 5.63
C HIS A 44 3.00 -8.03 4.86
N GLU A 45 2.48 -6.80 4.96
CA GLU A 45 1.27 -6.42 4.23
C GLU A 45 1.48 -6.37 2.71
N VAL A 46 2.66 -5.92 2.24
CA VAL A 46 3.02 -5.98 0.82
C VAL A 46 3.01 -7.42 0.29
N HIS A 47 3.46 -8.39 1.09
CA HIS A 47 3.42 -9.79 0.70
C HIS A 47 1.99 -10.36 0.66
N HIS A 48 1.08 -9.88 1.51
CA HIS A 48 -0.34 -10.22 1.36
C HIS A 48 -0.92 -9.70 0.04
N CYS A 49 -0.63 -8.45 -0.32
CA CYS A 49 -1.01 -7.89 -1.62
C CYS A 49 -0.48 -8.75 -2.78
N ALA A 50 0.83 -9.00 -2.80
CA ALA A 50 1.48 -9.73 -3.88
C ALA A 50 0.91 -11.14 -4.08
N LEU A 51 0.60 -11.84 -2.99
CA LEU A 51 0.00 -13.18 -3.08
C LEU A 51 -1.43 -13.13 -3.61
N ASN A 52 -2.21 -12.11 -3.23
CA ASN A 52 -3.61 -12.00 -3.65
C ASN A 52 -3.77 -11.54 -5.09
N ASP A 53 -2.96 -10.59 -5.53
CA ASP A 53 -2.99 -10.12 -6.93
C ASP A 53 -2.46 -11.17 -7.91
N GLY A 54 -1.54 -12.02 -7.46
CA GLY A 54 -0.81 -12.95 -8.32
C GLY A 54 -1.39 -14.36 -8.41
N THR A 55 -2.52 -14.67 -7.75
CA THR A 55 -3.00 -16.05 -7.62
C THR A 55 -4.52 -16.21 -7.81
N ALA A 56 -4.95 -17.42 -8.21
CA ALA A 56 -6.36 -17.71 -8.47
C ALA A 56 -7.25 -17.51 -7.24
N TRP A 57 -6.81 -18.00 -6.07
CA TRP A 57 -7.55 -17.83 -4.83
C TRP A 57 -7.59 -16.36 -4.39
N GLY A 58 -6.50 -15.62 -4.58
CA GLY A 58 -6.45 -14.19 -4.27
C GLY A 58 -7.42 -13.36 -5.09
N VAL A 59 -7.46 -13.58 -6.40
CA VAL A 59 -8.45 -12.99 -7.32
C VAL A 59 -9.88 -13.26 -6.84
N LEU A 60 -10.16 -14.49 -6.37
CA LEU A 60 -11.47 -14.82 -5.79
C LEU A 60 -11.76 -14.01 -4.53
N LEU A 61 -10.79 -13.81 -3.63
CA LEU A 61 -10.97 -12.99 -2.43
C LEU A 61 -11.30 -11.54 -2.79
N HIS A 62 -10.65 -10.96 -3.80
CA HIS A 62 -10.99 -9.62 -4.32
C HIS A 62 -12.41 -9.56 -4.88
N ALA A 63 -12.83 -10.60 -5.59
CA ALA A 63 -14.19 -10.70 -6.14
C ALA A 63 -15.24 -10.81 -5.03
N LEU A 64 -15.03 -11.71 -4.05
CA LEU A 64 -15.93 -11.91 -2.91
C LEU A 64 -16.06 -10.66 -2.05
N ALA A 65 -14.99 -9.88 -1.87
CA ALA A 65 -15.01 -8.64 -1.09
C ALA A 65 -15.88 -7.54 -1.71
N ARG A 66 -16.25 -7.65 -2.99
CA ARG A 66 -17.15 -6.72 -3.70
C ARG A 66 -18.60 -7.21 -3.74
N VAL A 67 -18.91 -8.37 -3.16
CA VAL A 67 -20.27 -8.92 -3.11
C VAL A 67 -20.81 -8.83 -1.67
N PRO A 68 -21.83 -7.99 -1.40
CA PRO A 68 -22.35 -7.79 -0.05
C PRO A 68 -22.90 -9.07 0.61
N GLY A 69 -22.54 -9.31 1.88
CA GLY A 69 -23.17 -10.30 2.75
C GLY A 69 -22.77 -11.77 2.52
N ARG A 70 -21.59 -12.04 1.96
CA ARG A 70 -21.19 -13.36 1.41
C ARG A 70 -19.85 -13.87 2.01
N PRO A 71 -19.39 -15.11 1.73
CA PRO A 71 -18.53 -15.89 2.62
C PRO A 71 -17.04 -15.52 2.55
N LEU A 72 -16.68 -14.25 2.35
CA LEU A 72 -15.28 -13.80 2.28
C LEU A 72 -14.46 -14.33 3.48
N GLY A 73 -15.02 -14.25 4.69
CA GLY A 73 -14.40 -14.79 5.90
C GLY A 73 -14.08 -16.29 5.80
N ASP A 74 -15.01 -17.12 5.32
CA ASP A 74 -14.80 -18.56 5.18
C ASP A 74 -13.68 -18.89 4.17
N PHE A 75 -13.66 -18.19 3.03
CA PHE A 75 -12.63 -18.36 2.00
C PHE A 75 -11.27 -17.82 2.43
N LEU A 76 -11.25 -16.76 3.25
CA LEU A 76 -10.01 -16.24 3.84
C LEU A 76 -9.46 -17.23 4.89
N ASP A 77 -10.32 -17.78 5.73
CA ASP A 77 -9.91 -18.68 6.82
C ASP A 77 -9.22 -19.96 6.34
N VAL A 78 -9.64 -20.50 5.19
CA VAL A 78 -8.98 -21.68 4.59
C VAL A 78 -7.68 -21.35 3.84
N ALA A 79 -7.29 -20.09 3.78
CA ALA A 79 -6.04 -19.61 3.20
C ALA A 79 -5.15 -18.86 4.20
N ARG A 80 -5.61 -18.68 5.44
CA ARG A 80 -4.98 -17.81 6.43
C ARG A 80 -3.58 -18.29 6.77
N LYS A 81 -3.35 -19.58 7.03
CA LYS A 81 -2.01 -20.07 7.38
C LYS A 81 -1.01 -19.90 6.24
N THR A 82 -1.47 -20.14 5.00
CA THR A 82 -0.65 -19.95 3.80
C THR A 82 -0.21 -18.48 3.71
N HIS A 83 -1.14 -17.54 3.83
CA HIS A 83 -0.86 -16.10 3.82
C HIS A 83 0.09 -15.68 4.94
N GLU A 84 -0.26 -15.98 6.19
CA GLU A 84 0.48 -15.49 7.35
C GLU A 84 1.88 -16.10 7.39
N THR A 85 2.05 -17.38 7.02
CA THR A 85 3.39 -18.00 6.97
C THR A 85 4.25 -17.39 5.86
N PHE A 86 3.66 -17.20 4.67
CA PHE A 86 4.34 -16.58 3.54
C PHE A 86 4.79 -15.15 3.88
N ALA A 87 3.86 -14.31 4.32
CA ALA A 87 4.13 -12.91 4.60
C ALA A 87 5.12 -12.74 5.76
N THR A 88 4.98 -13.51 6.85
CA THR A 88 5.90 -13.44 8.00
C THR A 88 7.33 -13.83 7.60
N TYR A 89 7.48 -14.95 6.91
CA TYR A 89 8.83 -15.44 6.55
C TYR A 89 9.48 -14.52 5.52
N SER A 90 8.76 -14.15 4.47
CA SER A 90 9.29 -13.32 3.39
C SER A 90 9.65 -11.91 3.85
N SER A 91 8.81 -11.28 4.69
CA SER A 91 9.10 -9.96 5.26
C SER A 91 10.34 -10.01 6.15
N THR A 92 10.40 -10.95 7.09
CA THR A 92 11.54 -11.10 8.01
C THR A 92 12.84 -11.33 7.25
N LYS A 93 12.86 -12.22 6.26
CA LYS A 93 14.09 -12.51 5.48
C LYS A 93 14.51 -11.38 4.56
N THR A 94 13.55 -10.67 3.97
CA THR A 94 13.84 -9.48 3.16
C THR A 94 14.47 -8.39 4.02
N VAL A 95 13.94 -8.16 5.23
CA VAL A 95 14.50 -7.19 6.18
C VAL A 95 15.86 -7.65 6.70
N GLU A 96 16.04 -8.92 7.07
CA GLU A 96 17.33 -9.45 7.53
C GLU A 96 18.43 -9.30 6.47
N ALA A 97 18.10 -9.44 5.20
CA ALA A 97 19.06 -9.24 4.13
C ALA A 97 19.51 -7.79 3.97
N HIS A 98 18.68 -6.82 4.37
CA HIS A 98 18.99 -5.40 4.30
C HIS A 98 19.67 -4.88 5.57
N TYR A 99 19.13 -5.22 6.74
CA TYR A 99 19.58 -4.70 8.03
C TYR A 99 20.50 -5.65 8.80
N GLY A 100 20.73 -6.86 8.27
CA GLY A 100 21.46 -7.93 8.94
C GLY A 100 20.55 -8.80 9.83
N PRO A 101 21.11 -9.86 10.45
CA PRO A 101 20.35 -10.80 11.28
C PRO A 101 19.62 -10.08 12.42
N SER A 102 18.30 -10.24 12.50
CA SER A 102 17.45 -9.60 13.51
C SER A 102 16.96 -10.64 14.52
N HIS A 103 17.86 -11.02 15.43
CA HIS A 103 17.52 -11.95 16.52
C HIS A 103 16.43 -11.37 17.42
N GLY A 104 15.37 -12.15 17.67
CA GLY A 104 14.28 -11.74 18.57
C GLY A 104 13.29 -10.75 17.96
N VAL A 105 13.33 -10.52 16.64
CA VAL A 105 12.44 -9.57 15.98
C VAL A 105 10.95 -9.94 16.14
N LEU A 106 10.64 -11.24 16.18
CA LEU A 106 9.29 -11.74 16.44
C LEU A 106 8.95 -11.87 17.93
N ASP A 107 9.81 -11.43 18.85
CA ASP A 107 9.47 -11.38 20.28
C ASP A 107 8.35 -10.36 20.53
N ALA A 108 8.28 -9.30 19.71
CA ALA A 108 7.16 -8.36 19.68
C ALA A 108 5.89 -8.96 19.05
N TYR A 109 6.01 -10.06 18.30
CA TYR A 109 4.98 -10.67 17.48
C TYR A 109 4.89 -12.20 17.71
N PRO A 110 4.62 -12.66 18.96
CA PRO A 110 4.79 -14.06 19.35
C PRO A 110 3.86 -15.03 18.62
N ALA A 111 2.73 -14.55 18.08
CA ALA A 111 1.82 -15.36 17.27
C ALA A 111 2.43 -15.79 15.93
N TYR A 112 3.40 -15.04 15.41
CA TYR A 112 4.01 -15.25 14.10
C TYR A 112 5.33 -16.01 14.18
N ALA A 113 5.98 -16.03 15.36
CA ALA A 113 7.21 -16.77 15.58
C ALA A 113 7.12 -18.26 15.18
N PRO A 114 6.06 -19.02 15.53
CA PRO A 114 5.93 -20.41 15.09
C PRO A 114 5.83 -20.58 13.56
N LEU A 115 5.27 -19.60 12.85
CA LEU A 115 5.16 -19.62 11.39
C LEU A 115 6.54 -19.46 10.74
N HIS A 116 7.30 -18.47 11.22
CA HIS A 116 8.67 -18.23 10.78
C HIS A 116 9.60 -19.42 11.08
N ASP A 117 9.52 -19.96 12.30
CA ASP A 117 10.38 -21.08 12.73
C ASP A 117 10.07 -22.36 11.95
N GLY A 118 8.78 -22.64 11.73
CA GLY A 118 8.35 -23.77 10.91
C GLY A 118 8.89 -23.69 9.49
N MET A 119 8.88 -22.50 8.89
CA MET A 119 9.42 -22.29 7.56
C MET A 119 10.96 -22.34 7.53
N THR A 120 11.62 -21.77 8.54
CA THR A 120 13.08 -21.87 8.72
C THR A 120 13.53 -23.33 8.81
N ALA A 121 12.79 -24.15 9.58
CA ALA A 121 13.06 -25.58 9.69
C ALA A 121 12.88 -26.29 8.33
N LEU A 122 11.79 -26.01 7.59
CA LEU A 122 11.57 -26.56 6.26
C LEU A 122 12.70 -26.21 5.29
N LEU A 123 13.24 -25.00 5.35
CA LEU A 123 14.26 -24.50 4.42
C LEU A 123 15.69 -24.77 4.88
N ALA A 124 15.90 -25.55 5.94
CA ALA A 124 17.22 -25.82 6.49
C ALA A 124 18.20 -26.44 5.45
N GLY A 125 17.67 -27.17 4.47
CA GLY A 125 18.44 -27.79 3.38
C GLY A 125 18.63 -26.91 2.14
N VAL A 126 18.01 -25.72 2.08
CA VAL A 126 18.14 -24.78 0.95
C VAL A 126 19.21 -23.75 1.30
N GLN A 127 20.17 -23.55 0.40
CA GLN A 127 21.23 -22.54 0.55
C GLN A 127 20.85 -21.26 -0.19
N GLY A 128 21.44 -20.12 0.20
CA GLY A 128 21.18 -18.83 -0.42
C GLY A 128 19.87 -18.15 0.01
N ALA A 129 19.88 -16.81 0.03
CA ALA A 129 18.76 -16.03 0.54
C ALA A 129 17.63 -15.93 -0.50
N ASN A 130 17.98 -15.65 -1.76
CA ASN A 130 17.01 -15.58 -2.84
C ASN A 130 16.31 -16.92 -3.03
N ARG A 131 17.06 -18.02 -3.08
CA ARG A 131 16.45 -19.35 -3.22
C ARG A 131 15.44 -19.65 -2.13
N LYS A 132 15.77 -19.35 -0.87
CA LYS A 132 14.84 -19.56 0.24
C LYS A 132 13.56 -18.75 0.07
N LEU A 133 13.67 -17.47 -0.26
CA LEU A 133 12.53 -16.59 -0.54
C LEU A 133 11.69 -17.14 -1.70
N THR A 134 12.33 -17.53 -2.80
CA THR A 134 11.65 -18.00 -4.01
C THR A 134 11.03 -19.39 -3.83
N VAL A 135 11.61 -20.30 -3.04
CA VAL A 135 10.93 -21.54 -2.62
C VAL A 135 9.65 -21.20 -1.87
N VAL A 136 9.69 -20.25 -0.94
CA VAL A 136 8.51 -19.85 -0.14
C VAL A 136 7.43 -19.25 -1.02
N THR A 137 7.79 -18.40 -1.97
CA THR A 137 6.89 -17.89 -3.00
C THR A 137 6.27 -19.03 -3.81
N ALA A 138 7.07 -19.98 -4.31
CA ALA A 138 6.58 -21.13 -5.07
C ALA A 138 5.59 -21.99 -4.26
N LEU A 139 5.92 -22.29 -3.00
CA LEU A 139 5.03 -23.01 -2.08
C LEU A 139 3.69 -22.30 -1.92
N ALA A 140 3.72 -20.98 -1.68
CA ALA A 140 2.52 -20.20 -1.39
C ALA A 140 1.65 -20.08 -2.63
N ARG A 141 2.26 -19.77 -3.78
CA ARG A 141 1.57 -19.70 -5.07
C ARG A 141 0.91 -21.02 -5.42
N VAL A 142 1.61 -22.16 -5.38
CA VAL A 142 1.01 -23.48 -5.68
C VAL A 142 -0.20 -23.79 -4.78
N CYS A 143 -0.15 -23.40 -3.50
CA CYS A 143 -1.28 -23.58 -2.60
C CYS A 143 -2.48 -22.71 -2.99
N MET A 144 -2.23 -21.48 -3.43
CA MET A 144 -3.24 -20.50 -3.84
C MET A 144 -3.71 -20.67 -5.29
N GLN A 145 -3.04 -21.51 -6.09
CA GLN A 145 -3.30 -21.68 -7.52
C GLN A 145 -4.27 -22.84 -7.84
N SER A 146 -5.45 -22.84 -7.24
CA SER A 146 -6.52 -23.80 -7.54
C SER A 146 -7.39 -23.32 -8.72
N PRO A 147 -8.14 -24.20 -9.41
CA PRO A 147 -9.10 -23.81 -10.46
C PRO A 147 -10.35 -23.10 -9.90
N VAL A 148 -10.27 -22.45 -8.74
CA VAL A 148 -11.45 -21.94 -8.02
C VAL A 148 -12.22 -20.87 -8.80
N LEU A 149 -11.54 -20.15 -9.68
CA LEU A 149 -12.15 -19.14 -10.54
C LEU A 149 -13.12 -19.76 -11.56
N GLU A 150 -12.88 -21.00 -12.01
CA GLU A 150 -13.82 -21.73 -12.87
C GLU A 150 -15.16 -21.95 -12.14
N PHE A 151 -15.11 -22.35 -10.85
CA PHE A 151 -16.32 -22.51 -10.04
C PHE A 151 -17.03 -21.17 -9.80
N ALA A 152 -16.28 -20.09 -9.62
CA ALA A 152 -16.85 -18.75 -9.44
C ALA A 152 -17.57 -18.26 -10.71
N VAL A 153 -17.02 -18.56 -11.88
CA VAL A 153 -17.65 -18.27 -13.18
C VAL A 153 -18.90 -19.14 -13.38
N ASP A 154 -18.80 -20.44 -13.14
CA ASP A 154 -19.89 -21.39 -13.39
C ASP A 154 -21.08 -21.23 -12.44
N ARG A 155 -20.82 -20.96 -11.16
CA ARG A 155 -21.85 -20.83 -10.12
C ARG A 155 -22.33 -19.39 -9.93
N GLY A 156 -21.49 -18.43 -10.28
CA GLY A 156 -21.60 -17.04 -9.86
C GLY A 156 -20.75 -16.79 -8.61
N VAL A 157 -20.01 -15.67 -8.63
CA VAL A 157 -19.16 -15.20 -7.51
C VAL A 157 -19.97 -15.07 -6.22
N ASP A 158 -21.24 -14.74 -6.36
CA ASP A 158 -22.13 -14.57 -5.24
C ASP A 158 -22.57 -15.94 -4.68
N ALA A 159 -22.80 -16.96 -5.52
CA ALA A 159 -23.34 -18.25 -5.09
C ALA A 159 -22.28 -19.31 -4.72
N ILE A 160 -21.00 -19.07 -4.98
CA ILE A 160 -19.92 -20.01 -4.68
C ILE A 160 -19.79 -20.26 -3.16
N SER A 161 -19.49 -21.51 -2.80
CA SER A 161 -19.24 -21.94 -1.43
C SER A 161 -17.99 -22.81 -1.33
N LEU A 162 -17.45 -22.99 -0.11
CA LEU A 162 -16.34 -23.93 0.11
C LEU A 162 -16.71 -25.39 -0.25
N ALA A 163 -17.99 -25.75 -0.29
CA ALA A 163 -18.42 -27.09 -0.67
C ALA A 163 -18.26 -27.37 -2.18
N ASP A 164 -18.14 -26.32 -2.99
CA ASP A 164 -17.85 -26.44 -4.43
C ASP A 164 -16.38 -26.78 -4.69
N VAL A 165 -15.50 -26.54 -3.71
CA VAL A 165 -14.07 -26.81 -3.79
C VAL A 165 -13.75 -28.13 -3.10
N ARG A 166 -13.00 -29.01 -3.78
CA ARG A 166 -12.54 -30.25 -3.14
C ARG A 166 -11.63 -29.92 -1.97
N ALA A 167 -11.77 -30.63 -0.86
CA ALA A 167 -10.97 -30.38 0.35
C ALA A 167 -9.44 -30.41 0.11
N VAL A 168 -8.97 -31.22 -0.85
CA VAL A 168 -7.56 -31.30 -1.24
C VAL A 168 -7.07 -30.07 -2.03
N ASP A 169 -8.00 -29.29 -2.58
CA ASP A 169 -7.71 -28.08 -3.36
C ASP A 169 -7.73 -26.80 -2.52
N LEU A 170 -8.04 -26.89 -1.21
CA LEU A 170 -8.02 -25.74 -0.31
C LEU A 170 -6.58 -25.32 0.02
N PRO A 171 -6.25 -24.00 0.05
CA PRO A 171 -4.87 -23.54 0.20
C PRO A 171 -4.16 -24.07 1.45
N ASP A 172 -4.75 -23.93 2.64
CA ASP A 172 -4.11 -24.37 3.89
C ASP A 172 -3.98 -25.90 3.99
N ARG A 173 -4.81 -26.67 3.26
CA ARG A 173 -4.70 -28.12 3.18
C ARG A 173 -3.53 -28.53 2.29
N ARG A 174 -3.32 -27.84 1.16
CA ARG A 174 -2.14 -28.00 0.31
C ARG A 174 -0.88 -27.61 1.07
N TRP A 175 -0.92 -26.48 1.76
CA TRP A 175 0.18 -25.97 2.57
C TRP A 175 0.62 -27.00 3.61
N ALA A 176 -0.32 -27.49 4.43
CA ALA A 176 -0.02 -28.51 5.43
C ALA A 176 0.59 -29.79 4.82
N ARG A 177 0.15 -30.21 3.63
CA ARG A 177 0.70 -31.38 2.93
C ARG A 177 2.13 -31.13 2.45
N LEU A 178 2.43 -29.95 1.91
CA LEU A 178 3.79 -29.57 1.51
C LEU A 178 4.72 -29.49 2.71
N LEU A 179 4.29 -28.87 3.82
CA LEU A 179 5.08 -28.80 5.05
C LEU A 179 5.42 -30.20 5.60
N ALA A 180 4.51 -31.17 5.46
CA ALA A 180 4.75 -32.55 5.88
C ALA A 180 5.85 -33.26 5.06
N GLY A 181 6.21 -32.74 3.89
CA GLY A 181 7.35 -33.23 3.10
C GLY A 181 8.72 -32.97 3.74
N GLY A 182 8.79 -32.02 4.69
CA GLY A 182 10.01 -31.70 5.43
C GLY A 182 11.15 -31.14 4.57
N PRO A 183 12.35 -30.97 5.16
CA PRO A 183 13.43 -30.22 4.52
C PRO A 183 13.97 -30.83 3.24
N GLU A 184 13.86 -32.15 3.10
CA GLU A 184 14.27 -32.86 1.89
C GLU A 184 13.41 -32.51 0.68
N MET A 185 12.12 -32.19 0.88
CA MET A 185 11.27 -31.71 -0.21
C MET A 185 11.75 -30.35 -0.71
N ALA A 186 11.96 -29.39 0.19
CA ALA A 186 12.42 -28.06 -0.17
C ALA A 186 13.80 -28.10 -0.86
N ARG A 187 14.70 -28.98 -0.40
CA ARG A 187 16.00 -29.21 -1.05
C ARG A 187 15.83 -29.69 -2.49
N ARG A 188 15.00 -30.72 -2.75
CA ARG A 188 14.76 -31.23 -4.11
C ARG A 188 14.14 -30.18 -5.05
N VAL A 189 13.22 -29.36 -4.53
CA VAL A 189 12.64 -28.24 -5.27
C VAL A 189 13.74 -27.26 -5.69
N ALA A 190 14.59 -26.83 -4.76
CA ALA A 190 15.70 -25.93 -5.05
C ALA A 190 16.69 -26.53 -6.04
N GLU A 191 17.04 -27.82 -5.91
CA GLU A 191 17.94 -28.52 -6.84
C GLU A 191 17.36 -28.59 -8.26
N THR A 192 16.06 -28.88 -8.38
CA THR A 192 15.39 -28.93 -9.68
C THR A 192 15.40 -27.56 -10.36
N ALA A 193 15.17 -26.48 -9.59
CA ALA A 193 15.22 -25.11 -10.10
C ALA A 193 16.64 -24.66 -10.44
N ASP A 194 17.64 -25.03 -9.63
CA ASP A 194 19.06 -24.79 -9.92
C ASP A 194 19.48 -25.46 -11.23
N ASP A 195 19.11 -26.72 -11.45
CA ASP A 195 19.44 -27.46 -12.67
C ASP A 195 18.80 -26.83 -13.92
N ALA A 196 17.52 -26.45 -13.82
CA ALA A 196 16.80 -25.79 -14.91
C ALA A 196 17.46 -24.46 -15.29
N THR A 197 17.75 -23.62 -14.30
CA THR A 197 18.32 -22.28 -14.52
C THR A 197 19.78 -22.34 -14.94
N ALA A 198 20.58 -23.23 -14.35
CA ALA A 198 22.00 -23.40 -14.70
C ALA A 198 22.19 -23.85 -16.15
N SER A 199 21.23 -24.61 -16.70
CA SER A 199 21.27 -25.05 -18.11
C SER A 199 21.17 -23.89 -19.10
N THR A 200 20.54 -22.78 -18.71
CA THR A 200 20.29 -21.60 -19.55
C THR A 200 21.27 -20.46 -19.27
N PHE A 201 21.48 -20.14 -17.98
CA PHE A 201 22.21 -18.93 -17.55
C PHE A 201 23.57 -19.24 -16.90
N GLY A 202 23.90 -20.52 -16.72
CA GLY A 202 25.07 -20.95 -15.95
C GLY A 202 24.90 -20.83 -14.44
N ARG A 203 25.95 -21.16 -13.67
CA ARG A 203 25.89 -21.25 -12.21
C ARG A 203 26.40 -20.03 -11.44
N ALA A 204 26.97 -19.03 -12.11
CA ALA A 204 27.69 -17.95 -11.43
C ALA A 204 26.81 -17.22 -10.40
N LEU A 205 25.59 -16.81 -10.78
CA LEU A 205 24.67 -16.12 -9.88
C LEU A 205 24.16 -17.04 -8.76
N LEU A 206 23.87 -18.30 -9.10
CA LEU A 206 23.49 -19.34 -8.16
C LEU A 206 24.58 -19.54 -7.09
N ASP A 207 25.85 -19.59 -7.49
CA ASP A 207 26.97 -19.77 -6.57
C ASP A 207 27.22 -18.50 -5.73
N ALA A 208 27.00 -17.30 -6.30
CA ALA A 208 27.05 -16.01 -5.59
C ALA A 208 26.01 -15.91 -4.45
N ASP A 209 24.76 -16.31 -4.72
CA ASP A 209 23.70 -16.36 -3.70
C ASP A 209 24.02 -17.39 -2.60
N ILE A 210 24.63 -18.52 -2.92
CA ILE A 210 25.14 -19.48 -1.90
C ILE A 210 26.28 -18.86 -1.08
N GLY A 211 27.16 -18.11 -1.74
CA GLY A 211 28.28 -17.40 -1.12
C GLY A 211 27.87 -16.31 -0.13
N GLY A 212 26.58 -15.97 -0.08
CA GLY A 212 26.05 -14.94 0.81
C GLY A 212 26.30 -13.53 0.30
N GLU A 213 26.46 -13.35 -1.01
CA GLU A 213 26.41 -12.01 -1.60
C GLU A 213 25.07 -11.34 -1.27
N GLY A 214 25.11 -10.02 -1.04
CA GLY A 214 23.92 -9.28 -0.63
C GLY A 214 22.79 -9.39 -1.66
N LEU A 215 21.54 -9.35 -1.18
CA LEU A 215 20.36 -9.39 -2.07
C LEU A 215 20.43 -8.27 -3.12
N ASN A 216 20.92 -7.08 -2.77
CA ASN A 216 21.08 -5.97 -3.69
C ASN A 216 22.00 -6.26 -4.90
N VAL A 217 22.89 -7.26 -4.80
CA VAL A 217 23.74 -7.72 -5.91
C VAL A 217 23.07 -8.87 -6.64
N THR A 218 22.59 -9.86 -5.89
CA THR A 218 22.07 -11.09 -6.45
C THR A 218 20.68 -10.93 -7.06
N SER A 219 19.88 -9.96 -6.63
CA SER A 219 18.56 -9.62 -7.16
C SER A 219 18.55 -8.29 -7.96
N ALA A 220 19.68 -7.94 -8.58
CA ALA A 220 19.75 -6.77 -9.46
C ALA A 220 18.92 -7.00 -10.74
N ALA A 221 18.43 -5.93 -11.35
CA ALA A 221 17.50 -6.00 -12.49
C ALA A 221 18.04 -6.78 -13.70
N GLU A 222 19.36 -6.78 -13.92
CA GLU A 222 20.02 -7.61 -14.94
C GLU A 222 19.87 -9.13 -14.70
N HIS A 223 19.38 -9.54 -13.54
CA HIS A 223 19.19 -10.93 -13.13
C HIS A 223 17.70 -11.34 -13.05
N ASP A 224 16.77 -10.44 -13.40
CA ASP A 224 15.33 -10.71 -13.28
C ASP A 224 14.90 -11.93 -14.10
N GLU A 225 15.40 -12.08 -15.34
CA GLU A 225 15.08 -13.24 -16.19
C GLU A 225 15.60 -14.56 -15.61
N HIS A 226 16.77 -14.51 -14.96
CA HIS A 226 17.37 -15.66 -14.27
C HIS A 226 16.47 -16.11 -13.11
N TRP A 227 16.09 -15.19 -12.22
CA TRP A 227 15.26 -15.51 -11.06
C TRP A 227 13.83 -15.86 -11.44
N ARG A 228 13.27 -15.23 -12.47
CA ARG A 228 11.96 -15.62 -13.03
C ARG A 228 11.98 -17.07 -13.53
N THR A 229 13.03 -17.47 -14.24
CA THR A 229 13.19 -18.85 -14.73
C THR A 229 13.29 -19.83 -13.56
N TRP A 230 14.07 -19.46 -12.55
CA TRP A 230 14.22 -20.23 -11.33
C TRP A 230 12.90 -20.39 -10.58
N GLU A 231 12.13 -19.31 -10.42
CA GLU A 231 10.83 -19.31 -9.74
C GLU A 231 9.81 -20.22 -10.44
N ILE A 232 9.74 -20.15 -11.78
CA ILE A 232 8.85 -21.01 -12.57
C ILE A 232 9.23 -22.49 -12.39
N ALA A 233 10.53 -22.82 -12.45
CA ALA A 233 11.01 -24.18 -12.25
C ALA A 233 10.73 -24.69 -10.82
N ALA A 234 10.91 -23.84 -9.80
CA ALA A 234 10.58 -24.15 -8.42
C ALA A 234 9.07 -24.36 -8.23
N TYR A 235 8.24 -23.51 -8.83
CA TYR A 235 6.78 -23.64 -8.85
C TYR A 235 6.36 -24.99 -9.43
N ASP A 236 6.91 -25.35 -10.58
CA ASP A 236 6.62 -26.64 -11.22
C ASP A 236 7.07 -27.80 -10.34
N ALA A 237 8.27 -27.74 -9.74
CA ALA A 237 8.74 -28.77 -8.83
C ALA A 237 7.83 -28.95 -7.60
N VAL A 238 7.39 -27.85 -6.97
CA VAL A 238 6.44 -27.89 -5.85
C VAL A 238 5.09 -28.50 -6.29
N ARG A 239 4.60 -28.15 -7.48
CA ARG A 239 3.36 -28.71 -8.01
C ARG A 239 3.41 -30.24 -8.12
N HIS A 240 4.56 -30.81 -8.48
CA HIS A 240 4.75 -32.27 -8.55
C HIS A 240 4.68 -32.97 -7.18
N GLU A 241 4.90 -32.24 -6.07
CA GLU A 241 4.80 -32.77 -4.69
C GLU A 241 3.34 -32.88 -4.21
N LEU A 242 2.35 -32.44 -5.01
CA LEU A 242 0.92 -32.50 -4.70
C LEU A 242 0.11 -33.43 -5.63
N PRO A 243 0.47 -34.72 -5.80
CA PRO A 243 -0.26 -35.61 -6.70
C PRO A 243 -1.74 -35.74 -6.30
N GLY A 244 -2.61 -35.71 -7.31
CA GLY A 244 -4.07 -35.76 -7.16
C GLY A 244 -4.75 -34.41 -6.92
N THR A 245 -3.97 -33.33 -6.81
CA THR A 245 -4.46 -31.96 -6.57
C THR A 245 -4.55 -31.19 -7.88
N ALA A 246 -5.59 -30.40 -8.09
CA ALA A 246 -5.73 -29.57 -9.30
C ALA A 246 -5.00 -28.24 -9.10
N VAL A 247 -3.78 -28.13 -9.61
CA VAL A 247 -2.98 -26.90 -9.54
C VAL A 247 -2.84 -26.35 -10.96
N LEU A 248 -3.19 -25.09 -11.18
CA LEU A 248 -3.00 -24.43 -12.47
C LEU A 248 -1.51 -24.20 -12.74
N ASP A 249 -1.16 -23.84 -13.96
CA ASP A 249 0.21 -23.42 -14.29
C ASP A 249 0.52 -22.06 -13.63
N TYR A 250 1.80 -21.65 -13.62
CA TYR A 250 2.28 -20.45 -12.90
C TYR A 250 1.43 -19.19 -13.15
N ALA A 251 1.05 -18.94 -14.41
CA ALA A 251 0.17 -17.84 -14.82
C ALA A 251 -1.26 -18.30 -15.18
N GLY A 252 -1.64 -19.53 -14.84
CA GLY A 252 -2.90 -20.15 -15.28
C GLY A 252 -4.18 -19.53 -14.70
N HIS A 253 -4.07 -18.57 -13.76
CA HIS A 253 -5.23 -17.83 -13.25
C HIS A 253 -5.75 -16.76 -14.21
N ARG A 254 -4.93 -16.26 -15.15
CA ARG A 254 -5.24 -15.04 -15.92
C ARG A 254 -6.57 -15.11 -16.66
N GLU A 255 -6.87 -16.24 -17.30
CA GLU A 255 -8.14 -16.45 -18.00
C GLU A 255 -9.34 -16.39 -17.04
N GLY A 256 -9.29 -17.15 -15.94
CA GLY A 256 -10.31 -17.10 -14.90
C GLY A 256 -10.44 -15.72 -14.25
N ALA A 257 -9.34 -15.01 -14.09
CA ALA A 257 -9.32 -13.68 -13.48
C ALA A 257 -10.01 -12.65 -14.39
N ALA A 258 -9.73 -12.68 -15.70
CA ALA A 258 -10.43 -11.86 -16.67
C ALA A 258 -11.94 -12.16 -16.69
N ALA A 259 -12.32 -13.44 -16.66
CA ALA A 259 -13.72 -13.86 -16.62
C ALA A 259 -14.45 -13.38 -15.35
N VAL A 260 -13.84 -13.56 -14.17
CA VAL A 260 -14.42 -13.09 -12.89
C VAL A 260 -14.49 -11.56 -12.83
N THR A 261 -13.47 -10.86 -13.31
CA THR A 261 -13.46 -9.39 -13.38
C THR A 261 -14.60 -8.86 -14.25
N ALA A 262 -14.93 -9.54 -15.35
CA ALA A 262 -16.09 -9.18 -16.18
C ALA A 262 -17.44 -9.40 -15.47
N LEU A 263 -17.50 -10.27 -14.46
CA LEU A 263 -18.72 -10.56 -13.69
C LEU A 263 -18.92 -9.63 -12.49
N VAL A 264 -17.87 -8.98 -11.99
CA VAL A 264 -17.91 -8.16 -10.77
C VAL A 264 -17.66 -6.69 -11.10
N PRO A 265 -18.71 -5.85 -11.14
CA PRO A 265 -18.55 -4.41 -11.36
C PRO A 265 -17.56 -3.78 -10.38
N GLY A 266 -16.71 -2.90 -10.87
CA GLY A 266 -15.71 -2.19 -10.05
C GLY A 266 -14.52 -3.04 -9.59
N LEU A 267 -14.47 -4.35 -9.90
CA LEU A 267 -13.25 -5.11 -9.71
C LEU A 267 -12.22 -4.68 -10.75
N ARG A 268 -11.08 -4.18 -10.28
CA ARG A 268 -9.90 -3.92 -11.10
C ARG A 268 -8.71 -4.56 -10.40
N LEU A 269 -8.04 -5.44 -11.11
CA LEU A 269 -6.81 -6.08 -10.68
C LEU A 269 -5.75 -5.71 -11.72
N ARG A 270 -4.51 -5.46 -11.27
CA ARG A 270 -3.38 -5.14 -12.16
C ARG A 270 -2.74 -6.45 -12.65
N GLY A 271 -2.25 -6.48 -13.90
CA GLY A 271 -1.48 -7.62 -14.41
C GLY A 271 -2.28 -8.91 -14.65
N VAL A 272 -3.61 -8.84 -14.62
CA VAL A 272 -4.50 -10.00 -14.81
C VAL A 272 -5.17 -10.05 -16.18
N ALA A 273 -5.10 -8.99 -17.00
CA ALA A 273 -5.67 -9.07 -18.34
C ALA A 273 -4.85 -10.07 -19.18
N LEU A 274 -5.54 -10.85 -20.02
CA LEU A 274 -4.93 -11.92 -20.82
C LEU A 274 -3.75 -11.42 -21.67
N ASP A 275 -3.87 -10.19 -22.18
CA ASP A 275 -2.89 -9.56 -23.06
C ASP A 275 -1.94 -8.59 -22.33
N GLU A 276 -2.02 -8.49 -20.99
CA GLU A 276 -1.16 -7.59 -20.22
C GLU A 276 0.26 -8.18 -20.12
N PRO A 277 1.30 -7.38 -20.46
CA PRO A 277 2.67 -7.80 -20.21
C PRO A 277 2.87 -8.06 -18.71
N ALA A 278 3.87 -8.89 -18.37
CA ALA A 278 4.28 -8.96 -16.98
C ALA A 278 4.74 -7.57 -16.54
N LEU A 279 4.31 -7.15 -15.35
CA LEU A 279 4.74 -5.88 -14.78
C LEU A 279 6.26 -5.88 -14.67
N ASP A 280 6.88 -4.80 -15.12
CA ASP A 280 8.29 -4.56 -14.81
C ASP A 280 8.47 -4.12 -13.35
N ASP A 281 9.72 -4.04 -12.91
CA ASP A 281 10.09 -3.64 -11.55
C ASP A 281 9.52 -2.27 -11.14
N HIS A 282 9.43 -1.35 -12.09
CA HIS A 282 8.93 0.00 -11.85
C HIS A 282 7.41 0.00 -11.69
N GLU A 283 6.70 -0.72 -12.56
CA GLU A 283 5.26 -0.93 -12.48
C GLU A 283 4.86 -1.68 -11.19
N LEU A 284 5.65 -2.67 -10.78
CA LEU A 284 5.44 -3.39 -9.52
C LEU A 284 5.60 -2.47 -8.31
N ARG A 285 6.65 -1.63 -8.26
CA ARG A 285 6.81 -0.63 -7.18
C ARG A 285 5.66 0.36 -7.14
N ALA A 286 5.21 0.82 -8.30
CA ALA A 286 4.06 1.72 -8.40
C ALA A 286 2.78 1.05 -7.87
N ALA A 287 2.55 -0.22 -8.19
CA ALA A 287 1.42 -1.00 -7.68
C ALA A 287 1.49 -1.17 -6.15
N ILE A 288 2.67 -1.49 -5.60
CA ILE A 288 2.90 -1.61 -4.15
C ILE A 288 2.59 -0.29 -3.44
N ILE A 289 3.12 0.84 -3.94
CA ILE A 289 2.85 2.17 -3.37
C ILE A 289 1.35 2.45 -3.40
N GLN A 290 0.68 2.14 -4.51
CA GLN A 290 -0.74 2.43 -4.68
C GLN A 290 -1.62 1.69 -3.67
N GLN A 291 -1.27 0.44 -3.36
CA GLN A 291 -2.03 -0.40 -2.45
C GLN A 291 -1.71 -0.16 -0.97
N MET A 292 -0.75 0.72 -0.67
CA MET A 292 -0.35 1.02 0.68
C MET A 292 -0.99 2.31 1.19
N ALA A 293 -1.63 2.22 2.34
CA ALA A 293 -2.11 3.36 3.11
C ALA A 293 -1.50 3.35 4.52
N HIS A 294 -1.31 4.53 5.08
CA HIS A 294 -0.66 4.76 6.37
C HIS A 294 -1.68 5.36 7.34
N ASP A 295 -2.02 4.59 8.37
CA ASP A 295 -2.89 5.05 9.45
C ASP A 295 -2.16 6.12 10.27
N LEU A 296 -2.74 7.32 10.27
CA LEU A 296 -2.21 8.47 11.01
C LEU A 296 -2.75 8.50 12.45
N GLN A 297 -3.84 7.78 12.71
CA GLN A 297 -4.51 7.68 14.01
C GLN A 297 -4.68 6.23 14.44
N GLU A 298 -4.93 6.01 15.73
CA GLU A 298 -5.33 4.70 16.25
C GLU A 298 -6.75 4.30 15.81
N ARG A 299 -7.61 5.29 15.53
CA ARG A 299 -8.98 5.04 15.06
C ARG A 299 -9.00 4.85 13.56
N GLU A 300 -9.73 3.83 13.10
CA GLU A 300 -9.90 3.55 11.65
C GLU A 300 -10.54 4.73 10.93
N HIS A 301 -11.55 5.35 11.55
CA HIS A 301 -12.19 6.59 11.11
C HIS A 301 -12.27 7.62 12.24
N ILE A 302 -12.23 8.90 11.89
CA ILE A 302 -12.38 10.00 12.85
C ILE A 302 -13.84 10.46 12.90
N PRO A 303 -14.45 10.64 14.09
CA PRO A 303 -15.77 11.26 14.19
C PRO A 303 -15.80 12.63 13.52
N SER A 304 -16.78 12.87 12.67
CA SER A 304 -16.84 14.12 11.90
C SER A 304 -18.25 14.66 11.71
N ARG A 305 -18.36 15.97 11.51
CA ARG A 305 -19.62 16.64 11.18
C ARG A 305 -19.41 17.91 10.37
N VAL A 306 -20.34 18.18 9.47
CA VAL A 306 -20.44 19.47 8.79
C VAL A 306 -21.05 20.49 9.74
N VAL A 307 -20.42 21.67 9.84
CA VAL A 307 -20.91 22.78 10.66
C VAL A 307 -21.26 23.98 9.78
N SER A 308 -22.26 24.75 10.20
CA SER A 308 -22.62 26.03 9.58
C SER A 308 -22.26 27.16 10.55
N LEU A 309 -21.01 27.60 10.48
CA LEU A 309 -20.51 28.74 11.25
C LEU A 309 -20.45 29.99 10.36
N PRO A 310 -20.92 31.16 10.85
CA PRO A 310 -20.58 32.44 10.25
C PRO A 310 -19.06 32.64 10.16
N VAL A 311 -18.58 33.38 9.16
CA VAL A 311 -17.14 33.53 8.85
C VAL A 311 -16.37 34.12 10.05
N ASP A 312 -16.91 35.14 10.71
CA ASP A 312 -16.30 35.75 11.90
C ASP A 312 -16.10 34.74 13.04
N ARG A 313 -17.08 33.87 13.25
CA ARG A 313 -17.02 32.80 14.27
C ARG A 313 -16.09 31.67 13.87
N LEU A 314 -16.05 31.31 12.59
CA LEU A 314 -15.11 30.34 12.06
C LEU A 314 -13.67 30.82 12.29
N VAL A 315 -13.34 32.03 11.84
CA VAL A 315 -11.99 32.61 11.97
C VAL A 315 -11.57 32.72 13.43
N ALA A 316 -12.48 33.16 14.31
CA ALA A 316 -12.19 33.21 15.75
C ALA A 316 -11.91 31.82 16.34
N ALA A 317 -12.66 30.80 15.93
CA ALA A 317 -12.45 29.43 16.39
C ALA A 317 -11.11 28.86 15.88
N VAL A 318 -10.84 28.97 14.57
CA VAL A 318 -9.58 28.52 13.96
C VAL A 318 -8.37 29.18 14.63
N ALA A 319 -8.45 30.49 14.88
CA ALA A 319 -7.35 31.22 15.50
C ALA A 319 -7.03 30.74 16.94
N ALA A 320 -8.01 30.15 17.62
CA ALA A 320 -7.85 29.62 18.97
C ALA A 320 -7.43 28.15 19.00
N THR A 321 -7.82 27.35 18.01
CA THR A 321 -7.62 25.88 18.02
C THR A 321 -6.46 25.40 17.16
N THR A 322 -6.09 26.17 16.13
CA THR A 322 -5.16 25.71 15.10
C THR A 322 -3.88 26.52 15.17
N VAL A 323 -3.07 26.25 16.20
CA VAL A 323 -1.85 27.01 16.52
C VAL A 323 -0.64 26.10 16.38
N ILE A 324 0.27 26.44 15.47
CA ILE A 324 1.53 25.73 15.24
C ILE A 324 2.67 26.66 15.64
N ASN A 325 3.56 26.18 16.52
CA ASN A 325 4.69 26.96 17.05
C ASN A 325 4.29 28.33 17.62
N GLY A 326 3.11 28.40 18.25
CA GLY A 326 2.58 29.63 18.84
C GLY A 326 1.97 30.62 17.85
N VAL A 327 1.87 30.27 16.57
CA VAL A 327 1.26 31.10 15.51
C VAL A 327 -0.05 30.46 15.04
N PRO A 328 -1.17 31.20 15.02
CA PRO A 328 -2.41 30.73 14.42
C PRO A 328 -2.24 30.43 12.93
N HIS A 329 -2.80 29.31 12.45
CA HIS A 329 -2.78 28.93 11.04
C HIS A 329 -4.22 28.72 10.56
N LEU A 330 -4.52 29.21 9.36
CA LEU A 330 -5.74 28.87 8.65
C LEU A 330 -5.44 27.79 7.62
N PHE A 331 -6.04 26.62 7.78
CA PHE A 331 -5.96 25.55 6.79
C PHE A 331 -7.24 25.50 5.95
N VAL A 332 -7.04 25.52 4.63
CA VAL A 332 -8.09 25.29 3.63
C VAL A 332 -7.77 23.98 2.92
N ASP A 333 -8.50 22.93 3.26
CA ASP A 333 -8.32 21.61 2.67
C ASP A 333 -9.21 21.44 1.44
N VAL A 334 -8.65 20.87 0.38
CA VAL A 334 -9.38 20.43 -0.80
C VAL A 334 -9.21 18.93 -0.94
N ARG A 335 -10.32 18.19 -0.83
CA ARG A 335 -10.37 16.72 -0.95
C ARG A 335 -11.51 16.29 -1.84
N GLN A 336 -11.40 15.10 -2.41
CA GLN A 336 -12.54 14.45 -3.05
C GLN A 336 -13.57 14.08 -1.99
N SER A 337 -14.86 14.30 -2.27
CA SER A 337 -15.96 13.89 -1.37
C SER A 337 -15.90 12.40 -1.02
N ALA A 338 -15.55 11.55 -1.99
CA ALA A 338 -15.38 10.12 -1.76
C ALA A 338 -14.25 9.81 -0.76
N ALA A 339 -13.12 10.53 -0.82
CA ALA A 339 -12.04 10.37 0.16
C ALA A 339 -12.50 10.81 1.56
N LEU A 340 -13.24 11.92 1.66
CA LEU A 340 -13.87 12.34 2.90
C LEU A 340 -14.86 11.29 3.43
N ALA A 341 -15.62 10.61 2.58
CA ALA A 341 -16.54 9.56 3.03
C ALA A 341 -15.81 8.37 3.67
N ASP A 342 -14.58 8.07 3.24
CA ASP A 342 -13.78 6.96 3.76
C ASP A 342 -12.97 7.32 5.00
N GLU A 343 -12.58 8.58 5.15
CA GLU A 343 -11.73 9.01 6.26
C GLU A 343 -12.49 9.13 7.61
N TYR A 344 -13.81 9.39 7.56
CA TYR A 344 -14.56 9.85 8.72
C TYR A 344 -15.85 9.09 9.00
N ASP A 345 -16.17 8.97 10.29
CA ASP A 345 -17.50 8.57 10.77
C ASP A 345 -18.40 9.80 10.83
N TRP A 346 -19.15 10.03 9.75
CA TRP A 346 -19.98 11.23 9.59
C TRP A 346 -21.26 11.22 10.43
N THR A 347 -21.50 12.30 11.15
CA THR A 347 -22.83 12.64 11.66
C THR A 347 -23.62 13.37 10.57
N GLY A 348 -24.26 12.59 9.69
CA GLY A 348 -24.96 13.08 8.49
C GLY A 348 -24.30 12.62 7.20
N PRO A 349 -24.74 13.09 6.02
CA PRO A 349 -24.05 12.77 4.77
C PRO A 349 -22.70 13.50 4.67
N PRO A 350 -21.69 12.89 4.02
CA PRO A 350 -20.46 13.59 3.66
C PRO A 350 -20.77 14.75 2.68
N PRO A 351 -19.92 15.78 2.61
CA PRO A 351 -20.19 16.96 1.79
C PRO A 351 -19.92 16.72 0.30
N GLY A 352 -20.87 17.07 -0.57
CA GLY A 352 -20.68 17.20 -2.04
C GLY A 352 -20.47 15.89 -2.80
N ASP A 353 -20.24 15.99 -4.13
CA ASP A 353 -20.08 14.84 -5.05
C ASP A 353 -18.77 14.91 -5.88
N GLY A 354 -17.80 15.72 -5.45
CA GLY A 354 -16.53 15.97 -6.16
C GLY A 354 -15.50 16.64 -5.25
N PRO A 355 -14.57 17.46 -5.79
CA PRO A 355 -13.68 18.26 -4.96
C PRO A 355 -14.44 19.22 -4.03
N VAL A 356 -14.17 19.12 -2.73
CA VAL A 356 -14.80 19.94 -1.68
C VAL A 356 -13.73 20.82 -1.05
N VAL A 357 -14.00 22.12 -0.96
CA VAL A 357 -13.17 23.08 -0.21
C VAL A 357 -13.72 23.18 1.21
N VAL A 358 -12.88 22.91 2.21
CA VAL A 358 -13.29 22.91 3.62
C VAL A 358 -12.26 23.62 4.49
N VAL A 359 -12.74 24.32 5.51
CA VAL A 359 -11.92 24.73 6.66
C VAL A 359 -12.19 23.74 7.79
N ARG A 360 -11.14 23.06 8.26
CA ARG A 360 -11.23 22.03 9.30
C ARG A 360 -10.84 22.58 10.67
N LEU A 361 -11.56 22.16 11.70
CA LEU A 361 -11.21 22.38 13.11
C LEU A 361 -11.28 21.05 13.85
N VAL A 362 -10.53 20.93 14.94
CA VAL A 362 -10.69 19.82 15.89
C VAL A 362 -11.44 20.32 17.11
N ASP A 363 -12.56 19.69 17.43
CA ASP A 363 -13.36 19.99 18.61
C ASP A 363 -12.75 19.36 19.88
N THR A 364 -13.22 19.78 21.04
CA THR A 364 -12.77 19.32 22.36
C THR A 364 -12.98 17.83 22.62
N ASP A 365 -13.93 17.20 21.92
CA ASP A 365 -14.17 15.76 21.96
C ASP A 365 -13.31 14.97 20.95
N GLY A 366 -12.46 15.67 20.20
CA GLY A 366 -11.61 15.13 19.14
C GLY A 366 -12.33 14.93 17.80
N ALA A 367 -13.59 15.35 17.65
CA ALA A 367 -14.27 15.30 16.36
C ALA A 367 -13.71 16.37 15.41
N VAL A 368 -13.60 16.03 14.12
CA VAL A 368 -13.23 17.00 13.09
C VAL A 368 -14.48 17.72 12.59
N LEU A 369 -14.48 19.04 12.71
CA LEU A 369 -15.55 19.90 12.23
C LEU A 369 -15.18 20.41 10.84
N HIS A 370 -16.06 20.19 9.86
CA HIS A 370 -15.86 20.65 8.49
C HIS A 370 -16.78 21.83 8.21
N ARG A 371 -16.20 23.01 7.95
CA ARG A 371 -16.93 24.14 7.39
C ARG A 371 -16.70 24.18 5.88
N VAL A 372 -17.68 23.70 5.11
CA VAL A 372 -17.63 23.68 3.65
C VAL A 372 -17.68 25.11 3.11
N VAL A 373 -16.78 25.44 2.18
CA VAL A 373 -16.74 26.72 1.46
C VAL A 373 -17.35 26.49 0.09
N ASN A 374 -18.54 27.04 -0.15
CA ASN A 374 -19.34 26.69 -1.34
C ASN A 374 -19.03 27.58 -2.54
N THR A 375 -18.41 28.75 -2.32
CA THR A 375 -18.13 29.71 -3.38
C THR A 375 -16.75 30.35 -3.20
N ILE A 376 -16.14 30.79 -4.31
CA ILE A 376 -14.89 31.57 -4.30
C ILE A 376 -15.06 32.87 -3.49
N ALA A 377 -16.24 33.50 -3.56
CA ALA A 377 -16.52 34.71 -2.79
C ALA A 377 -16.45 34.45 -1.27
N GLU A 378 -17.00 33.32 -0.80
CA GLU A 378 -16.91 32.88 0.60
C GLU A 378 -15.46 32.55 0.98
N LEU A 379 -14.67 31.94 0.08
CA LEU A 379 -13.24 31.69 0.31
C LEU A 379 -12.47 32.99 0.55
N HIS A 380 -12.71 34.01 -0.30
CA HIS A 380 -12.11 35.32 -0.13
C HIS A 380 -12.57 36.01 1.15
N GLU A 381 -13.86 35.89 1.51
CA GLU A 381 -14.38 36.43 2.78
C GLU A 381 -13.67 35.81 3.98
N VAL A 382 -13.45 34.49 3.98
CA VAL A 382 -12.70 33.80 5.04
C VAL A 382 -11.24 34.26 5.09
N ALA A 383 -10.58 34.42 3.95
CA ALA A 383 -9.18 34.87 3.88
C ALA A 383 -9.03 36.33 4.32
N ASP A 384 -9.93 37.21 3.90
CA ASP A 384 -9.96 38.62 4.27
C ASP A 384 -10.25 38.78 5.77
N GLU A 385 -11.22 38.05 6.30
CA GLU A 385 -11.52 38.05 7.73
C GLU A 385 -10.37 37.45 8.54
N TRP A 386 -9.61 36.49 8.01
CA TRP A 386 -8.38 35.98 8.66
C TRP A 386 -7.28 37.06 8.76
N GLY A 387 -7.11 37.86 7.71
CA GLY A 387 -6.20 39.00 7.68
C GLY A 387 -4.74 38.63 8.02
N TYR A 388 -4.14 39.35 8.97
CA TYR A 388 -2.73 39.17 9.37
C TYR A 388 -2.52 38.29 10.61
N ARG A 389 -3.50 37.44 10.97
CA ARG A 389 -3.43 36.60 12.18
C ARG A 389 -2.34 35.51 12.08
N GLY A 390 -1.98 35.10 10.87
CA GLY A 390 -0.95 34.10 10.59
C GLY A 390 -1.05 33.60 9.16
N PRO A 391 -0.29 32.55 8.78
CA PRO A 391 -0.30 32.02 7.42
C PRO A 391 -1.62 31.33 7.07
N VAL A 392 -1.96 31.39 5.77
CA VAL A 392 -3.03 30.61 5.15
C VAL A 392 -2.38 29.51 4.32
N VAL A 393 -2.69 28.27 4.64
CA VAL A 393 -2.15 27.08 3.97
C VAL A 393 -3.32 26.36 3.30
N CYS A 394 -3.32 26.34 1.97
CA CYS A 394 -4.26 25.53 1.20
C CYS A 394 -3.63 24.18 0.90
N CYS A 395 -4.22 23.08 1.39
CA CYS A 395 -3.75 21.74 1.11
C CYS A 395 -4.67 21.07 0.09
N VAL A 396 -4.20 20.87 -1.15
CA VAL A 396 -4.97 20.31 -2.26
C VAL A 396 -4.47 18.92 -2.59
N THR A 397 -5.35 17.93 -2.64
CA THR A 397 -4.94 16.60 -3.13
C THR A 397 -4.77 16.55 -4.64
N THR A 398 -3.81 15.76 -5.12
CA THR A 398 -3.58 15.54 -6.54
C THR A 398 -4.80 15.03 -7.29
N SER A 399 -5.63 14.20 -6.65
CA SER A 399 -6.91 13.72 -7.20
C SER A 399 -7.89 14.84 -7.52
N CYS A 400 -7.92 15.92 -6.73
CA CYS A 400 -8.76 17.10 -7.01
C CYS A 400 -8.27 17.88 -8.24
N LEU A 401 -6.96 17.87 -8.51
CA LEU A 401 -6.38 18.54 -9.68
C LEU A 401 -6.74 17.85 -11.01
N ALA A 402 -7.22 16.61 -10.97
CA ALA A 402 -7.71 15.89 -12.14
C ALA A 402 -9.07 16.43 -12.65
N ASP A 403 -9.86 17.05 -11.76
CA ASP A 403 -11.10 17.74 -12.17
C ASP A 403 -10.75 19.08 -12.81
N ALA A 404 -10.76 19.12 -14.15
CA ALA A 404 -10.43 20.32 -14.90
C ALA A 404 -11.35 21.51 -14.58
N ARG A 405 -12.64 21.25 -14.34
CA ARG A 405 -13.61 22.32 -14.04
C ARG A 405 -13.31 22.95 -12.68
N TRP A 406 -13.07 22.12 -11.67
CA TRP A 406 -12.68 22.61 -10.36
C TRP A 406 -11.33 23.33 -10.42
N ARG A 407 -10.31 22.68 -11.01
CA ARG A 407 -8.95 23.22 -11.12
C ARG A 407 -8.94 24.59 -11.79
N ASP A 408 -9.59 24.74 -12.93
CA ASP A 408 -9.54 25.98 -13.70
C ASP A 408 -10.30 27.13 -13.02
N ALA A 409 -11.32 26.81 -12.20
CA ALA A 409 -12.12 27.80 -11.48
C ALA A 409 -11.57 28.17 -10.09
N TRP A 410 -11.07 27.20 -9.32
CA TRP A 410 -10.73 27.38 -7.90
C TRP A 410 -9.24 27.53 -7.64
N LEU A 411 -8.37 26.78 -8.35
CA LEU A 411 -6.94 26.78 -8.06
C LEU A 411 -6.29 28.18 -8.16
N PRO A 412 -6.66 29.05 -9.14
CA PRO A 412 -6.13 30.41 -9.21
C PRO A 412 -6.57 31.32 -8.06
N GLU A 413 -7.67 30.97 -7.38
CA GLU A 413 -8.32 31.78 -6.34
C GLU A 413 -7.94 31.33 -4.93
N LEU A 414 -7.14 30.27 -4.78
CA LEU A 414 -6.71 29.80 -3.47
C LEU A 414 -5.77 30.81 -2.79
N PRO A 415 -6.07 31.26 -1.56
CA PRO A 415 -5.26 32.23 -0.84
C PRO A 415 -3.97 31.60 -0.27
N GLY A 416 -2.91 32.39 -0.21
CA GLY A 416 -1.69 32.03 0.51
C GLY A 416 -0.86 30.95 -0.19
N VAL A 417 -0.34 30.01 0.61
CA VAL A 417 0.54 28.94 0.14
C VAL A 417 -0.32 27.74 -0.20
N ASN A 418 -0.27 27.28 -1.45
CA ASN A 418 -0.94 26.03 -1.83
C ASN A 418 0.09 24.90 -1.82
N ALA A 419 -0.08 23.94 -0.91
CA ALA A 419 0.68 22.70 -0.87
C ALA A 419 -0.15 21.59 -1.53
N VAL A 420 0.49 20.77 -2.38
CA VAL A 420 -0.17 19.69 -3.12
C VAL A 420 0.15 18.34 -2.47
N LEU A 421 -0.84 17.73 -1.83
CA LEU A 421 -0.72 16.39 -1.25
C LEU A 421 -0.87 15.33 -2.35
N VAL A 422 0.17 14.50 -2.51
CA VAL A 422 0.15 13.37 -3.43
C VAL A 422 -0.69 12.24 -2.83
N ASP A 423 -1.83 11.99 -3.44
CA ASP A 423 -2.79 10.94 -3.09
C ASP A 423 -3.10 10.02 -4.29
N VAL A 424 -2.26 10.06 -5.33
CA VAL A 424 -2.37 9.23 -6.53
C VAL A 424 -1.02 8.62 -6.88
N GLU A 425 -1.02 7.54 -7.66
CA GLU A 425 0.20 6.93 -8.19
C GLU A 425 1.04 7.91 -9.03
N ALA A 426 2.37 7.79 -8.96
CA ALA A 426 3.27 8.77 -9.55
C ALA A 426 3.16 8.90 -11.07
N GLU A 427 2.82 7.82 -11.77
CA GLU A 427 2.61 7.80 -13.22
C GLU A 427 1.45 8.69 -13.69
N ARG A 428 0.57 9.16 -12.79
CA ARG A 428 -0.48 10.12 -13.14
C ARG A 428 0.03 11.53 -13.37
N PHE A 429 1.20 11.89 -12.81
CA PHE A 429 1.75 13.25 -12.91
C PHE A 429 3.16 13.29 -13.50
N LEU A 430 3.98 12.24 -13.33
CA LEU A 430 5.34 12.19 -13.84
C LEU A 430 5.48 12.40 -15.36
N PRO A 431 4.60 11.85 -16.23
CA PRO A 431 4.69 12.08 -17.67
C PRO A 431 4.62 13.57 -18.03
N GLY A 432 3.81 14.35 -17.31
CA GLY A 432 3.71 15.80 -17.51
C GLY A 432 5.00 16.53 -17.16
N TRP A 433 5.63 16.17 -16.04
CA TRP A 433 6.90 16.76 -15.61
C TRP A 433 8.04 16.40 -16.57
N ARG A 434 8.08 15.15 -17.02
CA ARG A 434 9.06 14.66 -18.01
C ARG A 434 8.93 15.38 -19.34
N ALA A 435 7.70 15.48 -19.88
CA ALA A 435 7.44 16.17 -21.14
C ALA A 435 7.78 17.66 -21.07
N GLY A 436 7.59 18.29 -19.90
CA GLY A 436 7.95 19.68 -19.65
C GLY A 436 9.44 19.93 -19.38
N GLY A 437 10.26 18.88 -19.22
CA GLY A 437 11.65 19.01 -18.77
C GLY A 437 11.77 19.68 -17.40
N THR A 438 10.75 19.52 -16.55
CA THR A 438 10.66 20.20 -15.24
C THR A 438 11.75 19.70 -14.30
N LEU A 439 12.59 20.60 -13.79
CA LEU A 439 13.54 20.25 -12.75
C LEU A 439 12.82 20.03 -11.42
N VAL A 440 13.13 18.93 -10.73
CA VAL A 440 12.51 18.55 -9.47
C VAL A 440 13.57 18.39 -8.39
N ARG A 441 13.39 19.13 -7.29
CA ARG A 441 14.19 18.98 -6.08
C ARG A 441 13.40 18.26 -5.01
N ALA A 442 14.02 17.36 -4.28
CA ALA A 442 13.37 16.62 -3.21
C ALA A 442 14.12 16.72 -1.88
N THR A 443 13.38 16.81 -0.79
CA THR A 443 13.89 16.63 0.57
C THR A 443 12.93 15.79 1.41
N ARG A 444 13.47 15.01 2.34
CA ARG A 444 12.68 14.22 3.29
C ARG A 444 12.67 14.92 4.64
N LEU A 445 11.49 15.00 5.23
CA LEU A 445 11.28 15.53 6.57
C LEU A 445 10.77 14.41 7.46
N SER A 446 11.43 14.20 8.59
CA SER A 446 10.86 13.39 9.67
C SER A 446 10.03 14.32 10.55
N LEU A 447 8.79 13.91 10.83
CA LEU A 447 7.95 14.59 11.80
C LEU A 447 8.16 13.91 13.15
N ASP A 448 8.98 14.52 14.01
CA ASP A 448 9.21 14.03 15.37
C ASP A 448 7.95 14.30 16.21
N ASP A 449 7.04 13.33 16.25
CA ASP A 449 5.97 13.28 17.26
C ASP A 449 6.16 12.01 18.12
N PRO A 450 6.74 12.13 19.33
CA PRO A 450 7.04 10.98 20.17
C PRO A 450 5.80 10.17 20.61
N ALA A 451 4.59 10.71 20.40
CA ALA A 451 3.32 10.07 20.69
C ALA A 451 2.64 9.44 19.44
N ARG A 452 3.18 9.60 18.23
CA ARG A 452 2.53 9.19 16.98
C ARG A 452 3.40 8.34 16.07
N ALA A 453 2.81 7.97 14.93
CA ALA A 453 3.42 7.10 13.93
C ALA A 453 4.70 7.68 13.31
N ALA A 454 5.57 6.80 12.79
CA ALA A 454 6.73 7.21 11.98
C ALA A 454 6.27 7.85 10.67
N VAL A 455 6.10 9.16 10.67
CA VAL A 455 5.67 9.87 9.48
C VAL A 455 6.84 10.59 8.84
N VAL A 456 7.17 10.14 7.64
CA VAL A 456 8.12 10.77 6.73
C VAL A 456 7.33 11.53 5.68
N VAL A 457 7.67 12.81 5.52
CA VAL A 457 7.12 13.66 4.48
C VAL A 457 8.18 13.82 3.40
N LEU A 458 7.86 13.36 2.19
CA LEU A 458 8.67 13.65 1.01
C LEU A 458 8.18 14.96 0.40
N VAL A 459 8.99 16.03 0.48
CA VAL A 459 8.67 17.32 -0.13
C VAL A 459 9.37 17.43 -1.47
N LEU A 460 8.61 17.80 -2.49
CA LEU A 460 9.00 17.93 -3.89
C LEU A 460 8.80 19.38 -4.34
N ARG A 461 9.84 19.99 -4.89
CA ARG A 461 9.84 21.33 -5.45
C ARG A 461 10.09 21.28 -6.94
N LEU A 462 9.09 21.68 -7.72
CA LEU A 462 9.16 21.75 -9.18
C LEU A 462 9.59 23.15 -9.59
N GLU A 463 10.59 23.27 -10.46
CA GLU A 463 11.00 24.56 -11.02
C GLU A 463 9.85 25.24 -11.77
N GLY A 464 9.66 26.53 -11.52
CA GLY A 464 8.58 27.32 -12.12
C GLY A 464 7.19 27.07 -11.52
N ASN A 465 7.02 26.07 -10.65
CA ASN A 465 5.79 25.87 -9.91
C ASN A 465 5.79 26.70 -8.62
N ARG A 466 4.67 27.31 -8.29
CA ARG A 466 4.51 28.08 -7.04
C ARG A 466 4.29 27.16 -5.84
N HIS A 467 3.77 25.96 -6.06
CA HIS A 467 3.23 25.09 -5.01
C HIS A 467 4.23 23.98 -4.66
N PRO A 468 4.62 23.79 -3.39
CA PRO A 468 5.32 22.59 -2.97
C PRO A 468 4.38 21.39 -3.12
N TRP A 469 4.91 20.29 -3.63
CA TRP A 469 4.24 18.99 -3.65
C TRP A 469 4.76 18.17 -2.48
N PHE A 470 3.95 17.35 -1.86
CA PHE A 470 4.43 16.47 -0.80
C PHE A 470 3.65 15.16 -0.74
N ALA A 471 4.33 14.10 -0.35
CA ALA A 471 3.75 12.80 -0.04
C ALA A 471 4.01 12.47 1.43
N VAL A 472 3.06 11.80 2.07
CA VAL A 472 3.14 11.39 3.47
C VAL A 472 3.08 9.87 3.52
N GLY A 473 3.97 9.26 4.29
CA GLY A 473 3.99 7.83 4.53
C GLY A 473 5.16 7.45 5.43
N ASP A 474 5.53 6.17 5.44
CA ASP A 474 6.74 5.74 6.13
C ASP A 474 8.01 5.91 5.29
N ARG A 475 9.14 5.47 5.84
CA ARG A 475 10.44 5.53 5.18
C ARG A 475 10.53 4.63 3.94
N ILE A 476 9.83 3.50 3.91
CA ILE A 476 9.84 2.57 2.77
C ILE A 476 9.03 3.17 1.62
N THR A 477 7.77 3.57 1.86
CA THR A 477 6.93 4.22 0.86
C THR A 477 7.60 5.45 0.28
N THR A 478 8.15 6.33 1.13
CA THR A 478 8.84 7.53 0.63
C THR A 478 10.14 7.22 -0.10
N THR A 479 10.80 6.09 0.17
CA THR A 479 11.96 5.62 -0.60
C THR A 479 11.56 5.06 -1.95
N LEU A 480 10.55 4.20 -2.01
CA LEU A 480 10.03 3.66 -3.26
C LEU A 480 9.54 4.79 -4.19
N LEU A 481 8.82 5.77 -3.64
CA LEU A 481 8.36 6.94 -4.39
C LEU A 481 9.54 7.79 -4.90
N LEU A 482 10.57 8.00 -4.07
CA LEU A 482 11.75 8.75 -4.47
C LEU A 482 12.51 8.06 -5.61
N ASP A 483 12.68 6.74 -5.51
CA ASP A 483 13.37 5.94 -6.51
C ASP A 483 12.60 5.93 -7.82
N GLN A 484 11.26 5.86 -7.76
CA GLN A 484 10.38 5.99 -8.92
C GLN A 484 10.56 7.36 -9.61
N ILE A 485 10.50 8.45 -8.85
CA ILE A 485 10.70 9.81 -9.38
C ILE A 485 12.09 9.95 -9.99
N ARG A 486 13.14 9.45 -9.31
CA ARG A 486 14.53 9.51 -9.78
C ARG A 486 14.70 8.74 -11.09
N ALA A 487 14.19 7.52 -11.18
CA ALA A 487 14.25 6.70 -12.39
C ALA A 487 13.51 7.36 -13.56
N SER A 488 12.36 7.97 -13.28
CA SER A 488 11.49 8.59 -14.28
C SER A 488 12.01 9.91 -14.85
N LEU A 489 12.70 10.72 -14.03
CA LEU A 489 13.17 12.06 -14.40
C LEU A 489 14.68 12.12 -14.71
N GLY A 490 15.46 11.13 -14.27
CA GLY A 490 16.90 11.07 -14.49
C GLY A 490 17.62 12.34 -14.02
N ALA A 491 18.36 12.99 -14.92
CA ALA A 491 19.14 14.20 -14.60
C ALA A 491 18.29 15.42 -14.21
N ALA A 492 16.99 15.41 -14.49
CA ALA A 492 16.08 16.49 -14.08
C ALA A 492 15.69 16.41 -12.59
N PHE A 493 16.08 15.35 -11.89
CA PHE A 493 15.80 15.15 -10.48
C PHE A 493 17.06 15.37 -9.61
N THR A 494 16.91 16.03 -8.46
CA THR A 494 17.99 16.21 -7.49
C THR A 494 17.48 16.11 -6.06
N GLU A 495 18.11 15.26 -5.24
CA GLU A 495 17.88 15.22 -3.79
C GLU A 495 18.79 16.25 -3.11
N SER A 496 18.21 17.23 -2.44
CA SER A 496 18.95 18.32 -1.79
C SER A 496 18.11 18.99 -0.70
N ALA A 497 18.75 19.64 0.26
CA ALA A 497 18.04 20.46 1.25
C ALA A 497 17.25 21.59 0.54
N LEU A 498 15.96 21.68 0.83
CA LEU A 498 15.12 22.80 0.40
C LEU A 498 15.28 23.97 1.38
N PRO A 499 15.00 25.23 0.96
CA PRO A 499 14.99 26.37 1.86
C PRO A 499 14.01 26.17 3.03
N ASP A 500 14.39 26.62 4.22
CA ASP A 500 13.61 26.43 5.46
C ASP A 500 12.15 26.89 5.30
N ALA A 501 11.89 28.01 4.63
CA ALA A 501 10.54 28.51 4.40
C ALA A 501 9.65 27.51 3.62
N GLU A 502 10.18 26.84 2.59
CA GLU A 502 9.44 25.86 1.80
C GLU A 502 9.19 24.56 2.60
N VAL A 503 10.15 24.22 3.46
CA VAL A 503 10.07 23.05 4.36
C VAL A 503 9.02 23.27 5.45
N GLU A 504 8.96 24.46 6.04
CA GLU A 504 8.04 24.77 7.14
C GLU A 504 6.57 24.77 6.69
N GLU A 505 6.28 25.16 5.45
CA GLU A 505 4.92 25.10 4.89
C GLU A 505 4.43 23.65 4.73
N ALA A 506 5.25 22.79 4.13
CA ALA A 506 4.94 21.36 4.00
C ALA A 506 4.86 20.67 5.37
N ARG A 507 5.72 21.06 6.31
CA ARG A 507 5.67 20.59 7.70
C ARG A 507 4.34 20.98 8.36
N ALA A 508 3.92 22.23 8.25
CA ALA A 508 2.67 22.70 8.83
C ALA A 508 1.45 21.98 8.24
N ALA A 509 1.42 21.82 6.90
CA ALA A 509 0.38 21.04 6.23
C ALA A 509 0.35 19.59 6.74
N ALA A 510 1.50 18.91 6.76
CA ALA A 510 1.57 17.52 7.21
C ALA A 510 1.21 17.37 8.70
N LEU A 511 1.61 18.28 9.58
CA LEU A 511 1.18 18.28 10.98
C LEU A 511 -0.35 18.41 11.09
N HIS A 512 -0.98 19.29 10.30
CA HIS A 512 -2.44 19.41 10.26
C HIS A 512 -3.13 18.13 9.78
N LEU A 513 -2.56 17.43 8.79
CA LEU A 513 -3.06 16.11 8.36
C LEU A 513 -3.00 15.10 9.52
N LEU A 514 -1.89 15.05 10.26
CA LEU A 514 -1.74 14.21 11.46
C LEU A 514 -2.74 14.52 12.58
N HIS A 515 -3.47 15.63 12.52
CA HIS A 515 -4.51 15.96 13.47
C HIS A 515 -5.93 15.78 12.93
N THR A 516 -6.09 15.74 11.60
CA THR A 516 -7.41 15.83 10.98
C THR A 516 -7.74 14.64 10.11
N GLU A 517 -6.79 13.84 9.66
CA GLU A 517 -7.03 12.69 8.77
C GLU A 517 -6.73 11.37 9.49
N SER A 518 -7.51 10.33 9.16
CA SER A 518 -7.37 8.99 9.75
C SER A 518 -6.24 8.20 9.09
N TYR A 519 -6.03 8.39 7.79
CA TYR A 519 -4.96 7.78 7.02
C TYR A 519 -4.58 8.62 5.81
N VAL A 520 -3.44 8.28 5.19
CA VAL A 520 -3.03 8.77 3.86
C VAL A 520 -2.72 7.59 2.95
N GLY A 521 -2.98 7.71 1.65
CA GLY A 521 -2.74 6.66 0.67
C GLY A 521 -2.73 7.22 -0.75
N PHE A 522 -2.58 6.34 -1.75
CA PHE A 522 -2.35 6.73 -3.15
C PHE A 522 -3.48 6.31 -4.11
N THR A 523 -4.71 6.19 -3.57
CA THR A 523 -5.89 5.68 -4.28
C THR A 523 -6.91 6.76 -4.68
N GLY A 524 -6.56 8.04 -4.60
CA GLY A 524 -7.49 9.16 -4.78
C GLY A 524 -8.15 9.27 -6.16
N LEU A 525 -7.63 8.58 -7.19
CA LEU A 525 -8.22 8.50 -8.53
C LEU A 525 -8.62 7.08 -8.94
N GLU A 526 -8.65 6.13 -8.00
CA GLU A 526 -9.22 4.83 -8.32
C GLU A 526 -10.71 4.99 -8.64
N GLU A 527 -11.12 4.52 -9.82
CA GLU A 527 -12.53 4.39 -10.17
C GLU A 527 -13.15 3.38 -9.20
N ARG A 528 -13.75 3.89 -8.13
CA ARG A 528 -14.57 3.13 -7.21
C ARG A 528 -15.84 2.74 -7.95
N GLY A 529 -15.83 1.55 -8.55
CA GLY A 529 -16.97 1.04 -9.31
C GLY A 529 -18.11 0.58 -8.44
#